data_AF-A0A6C0D3G4-F1
#
_entry.id   AF-A0A6C0D3G4-F1
#
_cell.length_a   1.000
_cell.length_b   1.000
_cell.length_c   1.000
_cell.angle_alpha   90.00
_cell.angle_beta   90.00
_cell.angle_gamma   90.00
#
_symmetry.space_group_name_H-M   'P 1'
#
loop_
_entity.id
_entity.type
_entity.pdbx_description
1 polymer ?
#
loop_
_entity_poly.entity_id
_entity_poly.type
_entity_poly.pdbx_seq_one_letter_code
_entity_poly.pdbx_strand_id
1 'polypeptide(L)'
;MQTNHNITNDAHNDDDNNESWKSIALPDIDKLTLECFMNRTRYNKYVEKTDPKKSVETEQYLANIRKYCSKIKDITADLLDDPTMPVTSEVNEMFDAYMKTLIKHFQTKELERKEGFSNYNCDNDEEETLFGEMDDNSKEQNIYSVSPKMNSFWSGERVIRKK
;
A
#
# COMPACT_ATOMS: atom_id res chain seq x y z
N MET A 1 -77.97 29.27 5.78
CA MET A 1 -76.70 29.84 6.28
C MET A 1 -75.79 28.67 6.60
N GLN A 2 -74.89 28.33 5.68
CA GLN A 2 -73.95 27.21 5.80
C GLN A 2 -72.54 27.79 5.70
N THR A 3 -71.77 27.53 6.75
CA THR A 3 -70.34 27.84 6.89
C THR A 3 -69.52 26.74 6.24
N ASN A 4 -68.69 27.07 5.25
CA ASN A 4 -67.62 26.20 4.78
C ASN A 4 -66.28 26.86 5.10
N HIS A 5 -65.53 26.24 6.02
CA HIS A 5 -64.15 26.57 6.32
C HIS A 5 -63.25 25.96 5.25
N ASN A 6 -62.50 26.80 4.53
CA ASN A 6 -61.38 26.38 3.69
C ASN A 6 -60.20 26.01 4.59
N ILE A 7 -59.80 24.75 4.55
CA ILE A 7 -58.53 24.27 5.12
C ILE A 7 -57.52 24.26 3.98
N THR A 8 -56.57 25.18 4.04
CA THR A 8 -55.41 25.22 3.15
C THR A 8 -54.43 24.15 3.62
N ASN A 9 -54.28 23.07 2.86
CA ASN A 9 -53.22 22.09 3.07
C ASN A 9 -51.93 22.64 2.46
N ASP A 10 -51.09 23.25 3.30
CA ASP A 10 -49.67 23.50 3.00
C ASP A 10 -48.92 22.17 3.14
N ALA A 11 -48.69 21.49 2.03
CA ALA A 11 -47.73 20.39 1.95
C ALA A 11 -46.33 21.00 1.81
N HIS A 12 -45.64 21.17 2.94
CA HIS A 12 -44.20 21.39 2.98
C HIS A 12 -43.51 20.15 2.39
N ASN A 13 -43.05 20.26 1.14
CA ASN A 13 -42.13 19.30 0.53
C ASN A 13 -40.73 19.55 1.12
N ASP A 14 -40.41 18.88 2.22
CA ASP A 14 -39.03 18.73 2.68
C ASP A 14 -38.42 17.49 2.01
N ASP A 15 -38.07 17.64 0.74
CA ASP A 15 -37.26 16.67 -0.01
C ASP A 15 -36.17 17.43 -0.78
N ASP A 16 -35.20 17.99 -0.06
CA ASP A 16 -33.99 18.53 -0.69
C ASP A 16 -32.79 18.59 0.27
N ASN A 17 -32.50 17.47 0.96
CA ASN A 17 -31.16 17.23 1.51
C ASN A 17 -30.42 16.25 0.60
N ASN A 18 -30.19 16.73 -0.62
CA ASN A 18 -29.33 16.17 -1.64
C ASN A 18 -27.90 15.99 -1.08
N GLU A 19 -27.59 14.74 -0.72
CA GLU A 19 -26.29 14.02 -0.75
C GLU A 19 -24.97 14.84 -0.89
N SER A 20 -24.80 15.91 -0.11
CA SER A 20 -23.62 16.79 -0.13
C SER A 20 -22.31 16.07 0.25
N TRP A 21 -22.39 14.93 0.93
CA TRP A 21 -21.23 14.11 1.30
C TRP A 21 -20.76 13.14 0.20
N LYS A 22 -21.51 12.93 -0.88
CA LYS A 22 -21.08 12.03 -1.98
C LYS A 22 -20.00 12.62 -2.89
N SER A 23 -19.71 13.91 -2.80
CA SER A 23 -18.77 14.58 -3.72
C SER A 23 -17.46 15.03 -3.11
N ILE A 24 -17.14 14.65 -1.87
CA ILE A 24 -15.78 14.83 -1.34
C ILE A 24 -14.93 13.61 -1.77
N ALA A 25 -14.96 13.27 -3.06
CA ALA A 25 -13.91 12.48 -3.66
C ALA A 25 -12.68 13.40 -3.66
N LEU A 26 -11.79 13.23 -2.68
CA LEU A 26 -10.51 13.90 -2.65
C LEU A 26 -9.56 12.99 -3.44
N PRO A 27 -9.37 13.21 -4.76
CA PRO A 27 -8.60 12.30 -5.62
C PRO A 27 -7.19 12.02 -5.09
N ASP A 28 -6.63 12.97 -4.33
CA ASP A 28 -5.31 12.83 -3.69
C ASP A 28 -5.32 11.89 -2.48
N ILE A 29 -6.40 11.89 -1.68
CA ILE A 29 -6.58 10.97 -0.55
C ILE A 29 -6.91 9.57 -1.06
N ASP A 30 -7.71 9.46 -2.11
CA ASP A 30 -8.00 8.18 -2.75
C ASP A 30 -6.73 7.56 -3.31
N LYS A 31 -5.86 8.34 -3.97
CA LYS A 31 -4.55 7.87 -4.45
C LYS A 31 -3.66 7.39 -3.30
N LEU A 32 -3.53 8.17 -2.23
CA LEU A 32 -2.69 7.81 -1.07
C LEU A 32 -3.18 6.53 -0.39
N THR A 33 -4.50 6.43 -0.20
CA THR A 33 -5.13 5.24 0.37
C THR A 33 -4.85 4.02 -0.51
N LEU A 34 -5.00 4.17 -1.82
CA LEU A 34 -4.74 3.09 -2.76
C LEU A 34 -3.27 2.64 -2.74
N GLU A 35 -2.33 3.58 -2.67
CA GLU A 35 -0.89 3.32 -2.60
C GLU A 35 -0.49 2.56 -1.34
N CYS A 36 -1.17 2.83 -0.21
CA CYS A 36 -0.88 2.18 1.06
C CYS A 36 -1.52 0.78 1.19
N PHE A 37 -2.70 0.56 0.60
CA PHE A 37 -3.48 -0.67 0.83
C PHE A 37 -3.50 -1.64 -0.36
N MET A 38 -3.16 -1.21 -1.57
CA MET A 38 -3.05 -2.14 -2.71
C MET A 38 -1.67 -2.78 -2.79
N ASN A 39 -1.64 -4.05 -3.17
CA ASN A 39 -0.41 -4.71 -3.61
C ASN A 39 0.24 -3.89 -4.76
N ARG A 40 1.57 -3.78 -4.73
CA ARG A 40 2.37 -3.00 -5.68
C ARG A 40 2.06 -3.30 -7.14
N THR A 41 1.89 -4.56 -7.51
CA THR A 41 1.54 -4.99 -8.87
C THR A 41 0.14 -4.52 -9.27
N ARG A 42 -0.83 -4.55 -8.35
CA ARG A 42 -2.20 -4.07 -8.60
C ARG A 42 -2.25 -2.54 -8.67
N TYR A 43 -1.47 -1.86 -7.83
CA TYR A 43 -1.34 -0.41 -7.84
C TYR A 43 -0.70 0.08 -9.16
N ASN A 44 0.36 -0.57 -9.64
CA ASN A 44 0.98 -0.22 -10.92
C ASN A 44 -0.01 -0.33 -12.09
N LYS A 45 -0.80 -1.41 -12.14
CA LYS A 45 -1.88 -1.57 -13.13
C LYS A 45 -2.97 -0.52 -13.01
N TYR A 46 -3.24 -0.01 -11.81
CA TYR A 46 -4.17 1.09 -11.61
C TYR A 46 -3.58 2.41 -12.13
N VAL A 47 -2.30 2.68 -11.87
CA VAL A 47 -1.59 3.86 -12.38
C VAL A 47 -1.52 3.85 -13.91
N GLU A 48 -1.25 2.70 -14.53
CA GLU A 48 -1.32 2.53 -15.99
C GLU A 48 -2.67 2.95 -16.59
N LYS A 49 -3.77 2.66 -15.88
CA LYS A 49 -5.14 2.97 -16.32
C LYS A 49 -5.54 4.42 -16.05
N THR A 50 -5.11 4.97 -14.92
CA THR A 50 -5.53 6.32 -14.47
C THR A 50 -4.63 7.42 -15.01
N ASP A 51 -3.33 7.16 -15.14
CA ASP A 51 -2.33 8.07 -15.68
C ASP A 51 -1.29 7.32 -16.54
N PRO A 52 -1.62 7.05 -17.81
CA PRO A 52 -0.71 6.33 -18.70
C PRO A 52 0.60 7.10 -18.95
N LYS A 53 0.61 8.43 -18.82
CA LYS A 53 1.83 9.23 -19.01
C LYS A 53 2.84 8.96 -17.90
N LYS A 54 2.41 9.01 -16.63
CA LYS A 54 3.28 8.69 -15.49
C LYS A 54 3.78 7.25 -15.52
N SER A 55 2.95 6.32 -15.99
CA SER A 55 3.39 4.94 -16.15
C SER A 55 4.51 4.80 -17.17
N VAL A 56 4.37 5.42 -18.35
CA VAL A 56 5.40 5.44 -19.38
C VAL A 56 6.69 6.11 -18.89
N GLU A 57 6.60 7.22 -18.16
CA GLU A 57 7.76 7.89 -17.55
C GLU A 57 8.49 6.97 -16.57
N THR A 58 7.74 6.26 -15.72
CA THR A 58 8.28 5.30 -14.76
C THR A 58 8.95 4.12 -15.47
N GLU A 59 8.32 3.57 -16.51
CA GLU A 59 8.88 2.49 -17.30
C GLU A 59 10.17 2.92 -18.03
N GLN A 60 10.18 4.14 -18.59
CA GLN A 60 11.34 4.69 -19.26
C GLN A 60 12.50 4.93 -18.28
N TYR A 61 12.20 5.41 -17.07
CA TYR A 61 13.18 5.52 -15.99
C TYR A 61 13.78 4.15 -15.64
N LEU A 62 12.96 3.12 -15.44
CA LEU A 62 13.43 1.76 -15.19
C LEU A 62 14.25 1.19 -16.36
N ALA A 63 13.85 1.48 -17.59
CA ALA A 63 14.61 1.09 -18.78
C ALA A 63 15.98 1.78 -18.83
N ASN A 64 16.07 3.05 -18.46
CA ASN A 64 17.33 3.78 -18.35
C ASN A 64 18.23 3.20 -17.25
N ILE A 65 17.68 2.85 -16.08
CA ILE A 65 18.44 2.15 -15.04
C ILE A 65 19.03 0.85 -15.59
N ARG A 66 18.23 0.04 -16.27
CA ARG A 66 18.71 -1.22 -16.89
C ARG A 66 19.80 -0.96 -17.92
N LYS A 67 19.63 0.05 -18.77
CA LYS A 67 20.59 0.45 -19.81
C LYS A 67 21.93 0.90 -19.24
N TYR A 68 21.92 1.66 -18.15
CA TYR A 68 23.13 2.21 -17.53
C TYR A 68 23.65 1.41 -16.34
N CYS A 69 23.00 0.28 -16.00
CA CYS A 69 23.31 -0.53 -14.83
C CYS A 69 24.79 -0.86 -14.67
N SER A 70 25.46 -1.30 -15.74
CA SER A 70 26.90 -1.59 -15.70
C SER A 70 27.71 -0.36 -15.32
N LYS A 71 27.47 0.77 -15.99
CA LYS A 71 28.20 2.02 -15.74
C LYS A 71 27.97 2.56 -14.33
N ILE A 72 26.75 2.42 -13.82
CA ILE A 72 26.40 2.81 -12.44
C ILE A 72 27.21 1.97 -11.46
N LYS A 73 27.29 0.65 -11.67
CA LYS A 73 28.10 -0.24 -10.84
C LYS A 73 29.58 0.13 -10.90
N ASP A 74 30.11 0.39 -12.09
CA ASP A 74 31.51 0.74 -12.28
C ASP A 74 31.85 2.04 -11.53
N ILE A 75 31.09 3.11 -11.74
CA ILE A 75 31.27 4.40 -11.03
C ILE A 75 31.11 4.24 -9.52
N THR A 76 30.17 3.42 -9.09
CA THR A 76 29.94 3.16 -7.66
C THR A 76 31.12 2.41 -7.04
N ALA A 77 31.69 1.43 -7.75
CA ALA A 77 32.88 0.72 -7.31
C ALA A 77 34.09 1.68 -7.23
N ASP A 78 34.30 2.50 -8.26
CA ASP A 78 35.37 3.48 -8.27
C ASP A 78 35.26 4.48 -7.11
N LEU A 79 34.04 4.95 -6.78
CA LEU A 79 33.79 5.85 -5.64
C LEU A 79 33.92 5.17 -4.27
N LEU A 80 33.70 3.85 -4.20
CA LEU A 80 33.93 3.07 -2.98
C LEU A 80 35.44 2.89 -2.71
N ASP A 81 36.22 2.71 -3.79
CA ASP A 81 37.67 2.55 -3.70
C ASP A 81 38.39 3.89 -3.49
N ASP A 82 37.94 4.96 -4.16
CA ASP A 82 38.44 6.32 -3.99
C ASP A 82 37.28 7.34 -3.82
N PRO A 83 36.91 7.68 -2.57
CA PRO A 83 35.87 8.67 -2.28
C PRO A 83 36.20 10.09 -2.75
N THR A 84 37.47 10.38 -3.10
CA THR A 84 37.90 11.70 -3.56
C THR A 84 37.85 11.86 -5.07
N MET A 85 37.42 10.82 -5.80
CA MET A 85 37.34 10.86 -7.25
C MET A 85 36.40 11.99 -7.72
N PRO A 86 36.88 12.91 -8.59
CA PRO A 86 36.07 14.01 -9.07
C PRO A 86 35.15 13.54 -10.20
N VAL A 87 33.90 13.19 -9.87
CA VAL A 87 32.83 12.91 -10.86
C VAL A 87 32.08 14.21 -11.17
N THR A 88 31.15 14.60 -10.31
CA THR A 88 30.53 15.92 -10.25
C THR A 88 30.16 16.19 -8.78
N SER A 89 30.14 17.46 -8.36
CA SER A 89 29.84 17.81 -6.95
C SER A 89 28.51 17.20 -6.49
N GLU A 90 27.48 17.30 -7.33
CA GLU A 90 26.14 16.77 -7.03
C GLU A 90 26.14 15.24 -6.87
N VAL A 91 26.84 14.51 -7.74
CA VAL A 91 26.91 13.04 -7.64
C VAL A 91 27.65 12.63 -6.38
N ASN A 92 28.75 13.31 -6.02
CA ASN A 92 29.52 13.00 -4.82
C ASN A 92 28.72 13.30 -3.54
N GLU A 93 27.99 14.43 -3.49
CA GLU A 93 27.12 14.77 -2.36
C GLU A 93 25.99 13.75 -2.17
N MET A 94 25.34 13.34 -3.26
CA MET A 94 24.27 12.34 -3.23
C MET A 94 24.80 10.95 -2.89
N PHE A 95 25.99 10.60 -3.38
CA PHE A 95 26.67 9.36 -3.04
C PHE A 95 26.98 9.29 -1.54
N ASP A 96 27.55 10.35 -0.97
CA ASP A 96 27.84 10.42 0.46
C ASP A 96 26.56 10.28 1.32
N ALA A 97 25.48 10.95 0.93
CA ALA A 97 24.20 10.85 1.61
C ALA A 97 23.63 9.42 1.54
N TYR A 98 23.73 8.78 0.37
CA TYR A 98 23.32 7.39 0.16
C TYR A 98 24.14 6.44 1.04
N MET A 99 25.46 6.57 1.04
CA MET A 99 26.36 5.74 1.84
C MET A 99 26.12 5.89 3.34
N LYS A 100 25.94 7.11 3.85
CA LYS A 100 25.56 7.35 5.25
C LYS A 100 24.26 6.65 5.62
N THR A 101 23.28 6.68 4.72
CA THR A 101 21.98 6.02 4.93
C THR A 101 22.12 4.50 4.96
N LEU A 102 22.90 3.92 4.05
CA LEU A 102 23.20 2.49 4.05
C LEU A 102 23.92 2.04 5.33
N ILE A 103 24.96 2.77 5.74
CA ILE A 103 25.71 2.48 6.97
C ILE A 103 24.76 2.50 8.17
N LYS A 104 23.91 3.54 8.27
CA LYS A 104 22.91 3.63 9.34
C LYS A 104 21.96 2.44 9.33
N HIS A 105 21.44 2.06 8.15
CA HIS A 105 20.57 0.89 8.02
C HIS A 105 21.25 -0.39 8.50
N PHE A 106 22.50 -0.64 8.09
CA PHE A 106 23.26 -1.81 8.53
C PHE A 106 23.51 -1.80 10.04
N GLN A 107 23.90 -0.65 10.60
CA GLN A 107 24.08 -0.50 12.05
C GLN A 107 22.79 -0.78 12.83
N THR A 108 21.65 -0.27 12.36
CA THR A 108 20.34 -0.56 12.97
C THR A 108 20.02 -2.05 12.88
N LYS A 109 20.20 -2.67 11.71
CA LYS A 109 19.97 -4.11 11.52
C LYS A 109 20.90 -4.98 12.38
N GLU A 110 22.13 -4.55 12.63
CA GLU A 110 23.06 -5.24 13.53
C GLU A 110 22.63 -5.14 14.99
N LEU A 111 22.14 -3.98 15.44
CA LEU A 111 21.61 -3.79 16.80
C LEU A 111 20.36 -4.66 17.04
N GLU A 112 19.41 -4.66 16.10
CA GLU A 112 18.21 -5.50 16.16
C GLU A 112 18.54 -6.99 16.31
N ARG A 113 19.59 -7.45 15.61
CA ARG A 113 20.07 -8.82 15.66
C ARG A 113 20.76 -9.15 16.99
N LYS A 114 21.58 -8.23 17.52
CA LYS A 114 22.32 -8.40 18.78
C LYS A 114 21.41 -8.37 20.01
N GLU A 115 20.36 -7.57 19.97
CA GLU A 115 19.42 -7.40 21.08
C GLU A 115 18.32 -8.48 21.12
N GLY A 116 18.37 -9.47 20.24
CA GLY A 116 17.46 -10.63 20.28
C GLY A 116 16.00 -10.29 19.92
N PHE A 117 15.72 -9.09 19.39
CA PHE A 117 14.41 -8.70 18.88
C PHE A 117 14.08 -9.31 17.50
N SER A 118 15.05 -10.00 16.89
CA SER A 118 14.95 -10.72 15.61
C SER A 118 14.13 -12.02 15.72
N ASN A 119 12.86 -11.94 16.08
CA ASN A 119 11.89 -13.02 15.81
C ASN A 119 10.94 -12.70 14.64
N TYR A 120 11.20 -11.59 13.94
CA TYR A 120 10.55 -11.25 12.69
C TYR A 120 11.66 -11.09 11.65
N ASN A 121 12.14 -12.21 11.10
CA ASN A 121 12.92 -12.18 9.88
C ASN A 121 12.02 -11.62 8.77
N CYS A 122 12.08 -10.31 8.56
CA CYS A 122 11.63 -9.67 7.33
C CYS A 122 12.72 -9.91 6.26
N ASP A 123 13.06 -11.17 6.02
CA ASP A 123 13.77 -11.57 4.80
C ASP A 123 12.68 -11.77 3.75
N ASN A 124 12.15 -10.65 3.26
CA ASN A 124 11.82 -10.30 1.87
C ASN A 124 11.35 -11.37 0.85
N ASP A 125 10.81 -12.51 1.27
CA ASP A 125 10.19 -13.51 0.38
C ASP A 125 8.67 -13.64 0.65
N GLU A 126 8.14 -13.03 1.72
CA GLU A 126 6.73 -13.15 2.13
C GLU A 126 5.89 -11.87 1.95
N GLU A 127 6.49 -10.77 1.47
CA GLU A 127 5.81 -9.47 1.26
C GLU A 127 4.77 -9.45 0.11
N GLU A 128 4.35 -10.59 -0.45
CA GLU A 128 3.25 -10.61 -1.45
C GLU A 128 1.88 -11.03 -0.92
N THR A 129 1.74 -11.49 0.33
CA THR A 129 0.41 -11.88 0.84
C THR A 129 0.21 -11.57 2.33
N LEU A 130 -0.03 -10.29 2.65
CA LEU A 130 -0.62 -9.87 3.93
C LEU A 130 -2.01 -10.52 4.15
N PHE A 131 -2.66 -10.91 3.06
CA PHE A 131 -3.83 -11.78 3.06
C PHE A 131 -3.50 -12.95 2.15
N GLY A 132 -3.47 -14.18 2.68
CA GLY A 132 -3.29 -15.39 1.86
C GLY A 132 -4.35 -15.46 0.76
N GLU A 133 -4.05 -16.18 -0.32
CA GLU A 133 -5.05 -16.51 -1.33
C GLU A 133 -6.28 -17.13 -0.66
N MET A 134 -7.43 -16.45 -0.76
CA MET A 134 -8.71 -17.07 -0.45
C MET A 134 -8.94 -18.12 -1.53
N ASP A 135 -8.65 -19.38 -1.21
CA ASP A 135 -9.01 -20.52 -2.06
C ASP A 135 -10.54 -20.55 -2.17
N ASP A 136 -11.07 -19.99 -3.25
CA ASP A 136 -12.49 -20.04 -3.61
C ASP A 136 -12.81 -21.39 -4.26
N ASN A 137 -12.42 -22.48 -3.60
CA ASN A 137 -12.90 -23.81 -3.91
C ASN A 137 -14.09 -24.12 -3.00
N SER A 138 -15.26 -23.73 -3.50
CA SER A 138 -16.54 -24.35 -3.18
C SER A 138 -16.55 -25.81 -3.62
N LYS A 139 -15.78 -26.66 -2.92
CA LYS A 139 -15.92 -28.11 -2.95
C LYS A 139 -16.10 -28.59 -1.53
N GLU A 140 -17.34 -28.88 -1.21
CA GLU A 140 -17.77 -29.64 -0.03
C GLU A 140 -16.85 -30.87 0.14
N GLN A 141 -15.91 -30.81 1.09
CA GLN A 141 -15.29 -32.00 1.63
C GLN A 141 -15.37 -31.96 3.16
N ASN A 142 -16.21 -32.87 3.63
CA ASN A 142 -16.43 -33.25 5.02
C ASN A 142 -15.12 -33.80 5.61
N ILE A 143 -14.50 -33.05 6.52
CA ILE A 143 -13.39 -33.56 7.35
C ILE A 143 -13.71 -33.20 8.80
N TYR A 144 -14.29 -34.16 9.51
CA TYR A 144 -14.24 -34.17 10.96
C TYR A 144 -12.79 -34.35 11.41
N SER A 145 -12.42 -33.58 12.43
CA SER A 145 -11.39 -33.82 13.44
C SER A 145 -10.06 -33.04 13.34
N VAL A 146 -9.85 -32.30 14.45
CA VAL A 146 -8.64 -31.66 14.98
C VAL A 146 -8.22 -30.34 14.34
N SER A 147 -8.93 -29.26 14.70
CA SER A 147 -8.40 -27.89 14.64
C SER A 147 -7.81 -27.51 16.01
N PRO A 148 -6.56 -27.01 16.11
CA PRO A 148 -6.05 -26.37 17.31
C PRO A 148 -6.99 -25.21 17.69
N LYS A 149 -7.34 -25.07 18.98
CA LYS A 149 -8.11 -23.93 19.50
C LYS A 149 -7.36 -22.63 19.20
N MET A 150 -7.66 -22.01 18.07
CA MET A 150 -7.29 -20.63 17.79
C MET A 150 -8.26 -19.75 18.60
N ASN A 151 -7.77 -19.20 19.72
CA ASN A 151 -8.49 -18.18 20.45
C ASN A 151 -8.39 -16.88 19.65
N SER A 152 -9.36 -16.61 18.78
CA SER A 152 -9.49 -15.29 18.15
C SER A 152 -9.76 -14.25 19.24
N PHE A 153 -8.92 -13.21 19.31
CA PHE A 153 -9.09 -12.09 20.25
C PHE A 153 -10.24 -11.14 19.85
N TRP A 154 -10.85 -11.36 18.67
CA TRP A 154 -11.83 -10.45 18.08
C TRP A 154 -13.17 -11.11 17.75
N SER A 155 -13.36 -12.40 18.07
CA SER A 155 -14.64 -13.07 17.85
C SER A 155 -14.80 -14.28 18.77
N GLY A 156 -15.09 -14.02 20.05
CA GLY A 156 -15.41 -15.07 21.03
C GLY A 156 -16.79 -15.71 20.85
N GLU A 157 -17.70 -15.05 20.11
CA GLU A 157 -19.08 -15.51 19.92
C GLU A 157 -19.29 -15.90 18.45
N ARG A 158 -19.57 -17.19 18.20
CA ARG A 158 -20.01 -17.63 16.88
C ARG A 158 -21.48 -17.26 16.71
N VAL A 159 -21.80 -16.38 15.76
CA VAL A 159 -23.18 -16.06 15.39
C VAL A 159 -23.81 -17.25 14.69
N ILE A 160 -24.74 -17.93 15.36
CA ILE A 160 -25.53 -19.03 14.79
C ILE A 160 -26.80 -18.42 14.18
N ARG A 161 -26.99 -18.54 12.87
CA ARG A 161 -28.26 -18.17 12.23
C ARG A 161 -29.28 -19.29 12.47
N LYS A 162 -30.43 -18.94 13.08
CA LYS A 162 -31.57 -19.86 13.19
C LYS A 162 -32.29 -19.93 11.85
N LYS A 163 -32.71 -21.15 11.50
CA LYS A 163 -33.50 -21.48 10.32
C LYS A 163 -34.97 -21.17 10.56
#